data_AF-A0A3B9Y8V2-F1
#
_entry.id   AF-A0A3B9Y8V2-F1
#
_cell.length_a   1.000
_cell.length_b   1.000
_cell.length_c   1.000
_cell.angle_alpha   90.00
_cell.angle_beta   90.00
_cell.angle_gamma   90.00
#
_symmetry.space_group_name_H-M   'P 1'
#
loop_
_entity.id
_entity.type
_entity.pdbx_description
1 polymer ?
#
loop_
_entity_poly.entity_id
_entity_poly.type
_entity_poly.pdbx_seq_one_letter_code
_entity_poly.pdbx_strand_id
1 'polypeptide(L)'
;MDGMNDQFRSDEERLAANIARVRSQIEEAARRVGRAVEEITLVAVSKTMPVELVKIAYNLGVTDFGENRVQDALPKIAEFHPRGMRWHMIGHLQSNKAARVVGAFDAVQSVDSLHLA
;
A
#
# COMPACT_ATOMS: atom_id res chain seq x y z
N MET A 1 -13.78 28.28 -1.89
CA MET A 1 -13.15 27.17 -2.65
C MET A 1 -11.70 26.91 -2.22
N ASP A 2 -11.10 27.73 -1.34
CA ASP A 2 -9.68 27.58 -0.93
C ASP A 2 -9.39 26.45 0.06
N GLY A 3 -10.31 26.12 0.98
CA GLY A 3 -10.03 25.18 2.06
C GLY A 3 -9.76 23.73 1.65
N MET A 4 -10.27 23.28 0.49
CA MET A 4 -10.04 21.92 0.01
C MET A 4 -8.62 21.76 -0.54
N ASN A 5 -8.09 22.82 -1.17
CA ASN A 5 -6.73 22.83 -1.73
C ASN A 5 -5.68 22.90 -0.61
N ASP A 6 -5.99 23.61 0.47
CA ASP A 6 -5.14 23.69 1.66
C ASP A 6 -5.07 22.35 2.41
N GLN A 7 -6.20 21.64 2.53
CA GLN A 7 -6.22 20.31 3.14
C GLN A 7 -5.36 19.32 2.36
N PHE A 8 -5.49 19.26 1.03
CA PHE A 8 -4.67 18.38 0.19
C PHE A 8 -3.19 18.67 0.30
N ARG A 9 -2.80 19.96 0.29
CA ARG A 9 -1.41 20.36 0.49
C ARG A 9 -0.89 19.93 1.86
N SER A 10 -1.69 20.10 2.91
CA SER A 10 -1.33 19.66 4.26
C SER A 10 -1.15 18.14 4.37
N ASP A 11 -2.00 17.36 3.67
CA ASP A 11 -1.90 15.91 3.67
C ASP A 11 -0.71 15.42 2.86
N GLU A 12 -0.39 16.06 1.74
CA GLU A 12 0.82 15.80 0.96
C GLU A 12 2.09 16.07 1.75
N GLU A 13 2.19 17.23 2.42
CA GLU A 13 3.34 17.56 3.27
C GLU A 13 3.51 16.55 4.41
N ARG A 14 2.40 16.18 5.08
CA ARG A 14 2.41 15.18 6.15
C ARG A 14 2.82 13.80 5.64
N LEU A 15 2.30 13.37 4.49
CA LEU A 15 2.66 12.10 3.87
C LEU A 15 4.12 12.09 3.44
N ALA A 16 4.61 13.16 2.83
CA ALA A 16 6.00 13.29 2.41
C ALA A 16 6.96 13.16 3.61
N ALA A 17 6.68 13.89 4.70
CA ALA A 17 7.48 13.81 5.92
C ALA A 17 7.46 12.39 6.53
N ASN A 18 6.30 11.74 6.57
CA ASN A 18 6.15 10.39 7.10
C ASN A 18 6.88 9.35 6.24
N ILE A 19 6.74 9.41 4.91
CA ILE A 19 7.40 8.49 3.98
C ILE A 19 8.92 8.65 4.07
N ALA A 20 9.43 9.89 4.08
CA ALA A 20 10.86 10.15 4.24
C ALA A 20 11.39 9.60 5.56
N ARG A 21 10.67 9.81 6.66
CA ARG A 21 11.04 9.27 7.97
C ARG A 21 11.10 7.75 7.97
N VAL A 22 10.09 7.07 7.41
CA VAL A 22 10.05 5.60 7.36
C VAL A 22 11.15 5.05 6.45
N ARG A 23 11.41 5.67 5.29
CA ARG A 23 12.53 5.28 4.42
C ARG A 23 13.88 5.38 5.12
N SER A 24 14.14 6.47 5.84
CA SER A 24 15.36 6.63 6.64
C SER A 24 15.51 5.53 7.69
N GLN A 25 14.42 5.19 8.39
CA GLN A 25 14.42 4.10 9.38
C GLN A 25 14.73 2.73 8.75
N ILE A 26 14.21 2.48 7.54
CA ILE A 26 14.50 1.25 6.78
C ILE A 26 15.99 1.21 6.40
N GLU A 27 16.54 2.30 5.88
CA GLU A 27 17.95 2.38 5.51
C GLU A 27 18.87 2.16 6.73
N GLU A 28 18.58 2.81 7.86
CA GLU A 28 19.33 2.61 9.11
C GLU A 28 19.25 1.17 9.60
N ALA A 29 18.08 0.53 9.50
CA ALA A 29 17.91 -0.87 9.86
C ALA A 29 18.70 -1.79 8.93
N ALA A 30 18.67 -1.57 7.61
CA ALA A 30 19.41 -2.35 6.63
C ALA A 30 20.93 -2.24 6.86
N ARG A 31 21.44 -1.01 7.06
CA ARG A 31 22.86 -0.75 7.34
C ARG A 31 23.35 -1.47 8.60
N ARG A 32 22.55 -1.48 9.68
CA ARG A 32 22.92 -2.15 10.94
C ARG A 32 23.16 -3.65 10.80
N VAL A 33 22.54 -4.30 9.82
CA VAL A 33 22.66 -5.75 9.58
C VAL A 33 23.42 -6.09 8.29
N GLY A 34 24.05 -5.10 7.66
CA GLY A 34 24.84 -5.29 6.44
C GLY A 34 24.02 -5.71 5.21
N ARG A 35 22.73 -5.35 5.15
CA ARG A 35 21.86 -5.62 3.99
C ARG A 35 21.74 -4.41 3.09
N ALA A 36 21.53 -4.65 1.79
CA ALA A 36 21.18 -3.58 0.86
C ALA A 36 19.72 -3.13 1.11
N VAL A 37 19.46 -1.82 1.05
CA VAL A 37 18.12 -1.27 1.32
C VAL A 37 17.11 -1.73 0.27
N GLU A 38 17.59 -1.96 -0.96
CA GLU A 38 16.82 -2.41 -2.11
C GLU A 38 16.22 -3.82 -1.89
N GLU A 39 16.75 -4.59 -0.94
CA GLU A 39 16.17 -5.88 -0.54
C GLU A 39 14.93 -5.74 0.36
N ILE A 40 14.59 -4.52 0.78
CA ILE A 40 13.47 -4.24 1.69
C ILE A 40 12.42 -3.44 0.94
N THR A 41 11.22 -4.01 0.78
CA THR A 41 10.08 -3.33 0.18
C THR A 41 9.26 -2.63 1.26
N LEU A 42 9.03 -1.32 1.09
CA LEU A 42 8.06 -0.56 1.89
C LEU A 42 6.65 -0.78 1.32
N VAL A 43 5.82 -1.53 2.05
CA VAL A 43 4.40 -1.70 1.73
C VAL A 43 3.57 -0.74 2.58
N ALA A 44 2.91 0.23 1.96
CA ALA A 44 2.04 1.17 2.66
C ALA A 44 0.65 0.57 2.88
N VAL A 45 0.28 0.34 4.14
CA VAL A 45 -1.05 -0.19 4.49
C VAL A 45 -2.09 0.92 4.41
N SER A 46 -2.97 0.87 3.41
CA SER A 46 -3.94 1.93 3.07
C SER A 46 -5.38 1.64 3.51
N LYS A 47 -5.58 0.58 4.32
CA LYS A 47 -6.88 0.24 4.90
C LYS A 47 -7.53 1.46 5.56
N THR A 48 -8.84 1.62 5.38
CA THR A 48 -9.65 2.74 5.89
C THR A 48 -9.29 4.14 5.37
N MET A 49 -8.26 4.28 4.53
CA MET A 49 -7.89 5.57 3.95
C MET A 49 -8.60 5.79 2.60
N PRO A 50 -8.94 7.05 2.25
CA PRO A 50 -9.44 7.39 0.92
C PRO A 50 -8.36 7.19 -0.16
N VAL A 51 -8.80 6.95 -1.41
CA VAL A 51 -7.92 6.68 -2.56
C VAL A 51 -7.06 7.89 -2.94
N GLU A 52 -7.49 9.10 -2.61
CA GLU A 52 -6.74 10.34 -2.81
C GLU A 52 -5.41 10.32 -2.06
N LEU A 53 -5.38 9.78 -0.83
CA LEU A 53 -4.14 9.63 -0.08
C LEU A 53 -3.25 8.53 -0.66
N VAL A 54 -3.84 7.50 -1.29
CA VAL A 54 -3.10 6.47 -2.05
C VAL A 54 -2.44 7.11 -3.27
N LYS A 55 -3.16 7.97 -4.00
CA LYS A 55 -2.63 8.73 -5.14
C LYS A 55 -1.46 9.63 -4.73
N ILE A 56 -1.62 10.37 -3.62
CA ILE A 56 -0.55 11.23 -3.07
C ILE A 56 0.68 10.38 -2.69
N ALA A 57 0.48 9.29 -1.93
CA ALA A 57 1.58 8.40 -1.53
C ALA A 57 2.30 7.79 -2.75
N TYR A 58 1.55 7.44 -3.80
CA TYR A 58 2.10 6.95 -5.06
C TYR A 58 2.97 8.00 -5.74
N ASN A 59 2.51 9.25 -5.82
CA ASN A 59 3.28 10.37 -6.38
C ASN A 59 4.55 10.68 -5.55
N LEU A 60 4.55 10.35 -4.25
CA LEU A 60 5.72 10.42 -3.37
C LEU A 60 6.65 9.19 -3.49
N GLY A 61 6.35 8.29 -4.43
CA GLY A 61 7.17 7.15 -4.84
C GLY A 61 6.89 5.85 -4.09
N VAL A 62 5.76 5.73 -3.38
CA VAL A 62 5.33 4.43 -2.83
C VAL A 62 4.67 3.62 -3.94
N THR A 63 5.15 2.42 -4.22
CA THR A 63 4.61 1.56 -5.28
C THR A 63 3.80 0.39 -4.75
N ASP A 64 3.98 0.02 -3.49
CA ASP A 64 3.39 -1.18 -2.89
C ASP A 64 2.37 -0.80 -1.82
N PHE A 65 1.13 -1.29 -1.98
CA PHE A 65 0.01 -0.94 -1.11
C PHE A 65 -0.67 -2.17 -0.54
N GLY A 66 -0.95 -2.15 0.77
CA GLY A 66 -1.55 -3.25 1.51
C GLY A 66 -2.99 -2.97 1.93
N GLU A 67 -3.89 -3.91 1.64
CA GLU A 67 -5.29 -3.88 2.06
C GLU A 67 -5.68 -5.12 2.87
N ASN A 68 -6.54 -4.89 3.88
CA ASN A 68 -6.99 -5.97 4.75
C ASN A 68 -8.25 -6.68 4.23
N ARG A 69 -9.01 -6.03 3.34
CA ARG A 69 -10.35 -6.44 2.98
C ARG A 69 -10.56 -6.23 1.48
N VAL A 70 -10.90 -7.31 0.79
CA VAL A 70 -11.18 -7.31 -0.67
C VAL A 70 -12.23 -6.25 -1.02
N GLN A 71 -13.29 -6.11 -0.23
CA GLN A 71 -14.35 -5.14 -0.51
C GLN A 71 -13.90 -3.68 -0.41
N ASP A 72 -12.87 -3.38 0.38
CA ASP A 72 -12.32 -2.03 0.53
C ASP A 72 -11.28 -1.76 -0.57
N ALA A 73 -10.57 -2.82 -0.99
CA ALA A 73 -9.53 -2.76 -2.01
C ALA A 73 -10.07 -2.64 -3.44
N LEU A 74 -11.08 -3.44 -3.81
CA LEU A 74 -11.57 -3.51 -5.20
C LEU A 74 -11.98 -2.14 -5.77
N PRO A 75 -12.72 -1.27 -5.03
CA PRO A 75 -13.03 0.07 -5.52
C PRO A 75 -11.77 0.92 -5.77
N LYS A 76 -10.78 0.85 -4.86
CA LYS A 76 -9.52 1.61 -4.99
C LYS A 76 -8.68 1.12 -6.17
N ILE A 77 -8.59 -0.19 -6.36
CA ILE A 77 -7.88 -0.81 -7.48
C ILE A 77 -8.54 -0.41 -8.80
N ALA A 78 -9.87 -0.48 -8.87
CA ALA A 78 -10.61 -0.09 -10.07
C ALA A 78 -10.45 1.41 -10.39
N GLU A 79 -10.38 2.26 -9.37
CA GLU A 79 -10.22 3.71 -9.55
C GLU A 79 -8.77 4.12 -9.85
N PHE A 80 -7.78 3.46 -9.23
CA PHE A 80 -6.38 3.86 -9.28
C PHE A 80 -5.43 2.66 -9.25
N HIS A 81 -4.96 2.27 -10.44
CA HIS A 81 -3.95 1.23 -10.61
C HIS A 81 -3.00 1.56 -11.78
N PRO A 82 -2.13 2.57 -11.62
CA PRO A 82 -1.13 2.90 -12.63
C PRO A 82 -0.09 1.79 -12.78
N ARG A 83 0.58 1.75 -13.94
CA ARG A 83 1.65 0.79 -14.21
C ARG A 83 2.79 0.93 -13.18
N GLY A 84 3.16 -0.19 -12.55
CA GLY A 84 4.23 -0.23 -11.55
C GLY A 84 3.75 -0.15 -10.10
N MET A 85 2.45 0.07 -9.87
CA MET A 85 1.82 -0.14 -8.57
C MET A 85 1.59 -1.63 -8.32
N ARG A 86 1.69 -2.06 -7.06
CA ARG A 86 1.34 -3.40 -6.60
C ARG A 86 0.35 -3.34 -5.44
N TRP A 87 -0.71 -4.14 -5.52
CA TRP A 87 -1.67 -4.32 -4.44
C TRP A 87 -1.47 -5.65 -3.71
N HIS A 88 -1.40 -5.59 -2.39
CA HIS A 88 -1.11 -6.69 -1.49
C HIS A 88 -2.33 -6.94 -0.62
N MET A 89 -2.94 -8.12 -0.72
CA MET A 89 -3.93 -8.57 0.25
C MET A 89 -3.19 -9.09 1.49
N ILE A 90 -3.20 -8.32 2.57
CA ILE A 90 -2.48 -8.64 3.81
C ILE A 90 -3.41 -9.08 4.96
N GLY A 91 -4.73 -8.89 4.79
CA GLY A 91 -5.73 -9.37 5.75
C GLY A 91 -6.18 -10.79 5.45
N HIS A 92 -6.83 -11.43 6.40
CA HIS A 92 -7.32 -12.80 6.26
C HIS A 92 -8.26 -12.95 5.06
N LEU A 93 -7.95 -13.92 4.18
CA LEU A 93 -8.73 -14.20 2.98
C LEU A 93 -9.83 -15.21 3.31
N GLN A 94 -11.08 -14.73 3.32
CA GLN A 94 -12.24 -15.62 3.40
C GLN A 94 -12.34 -16.44 2.11
N SER A 95 -12.55 -17.75 2.22
CA SER A 95 -12.57 -18.69 1.09
C SER A 95 -13.57 -18.30 -0.01
N ASN A 96 -14.74 -17.77 0.36
CA ASN A 96 -15.75 -17.28 -0.58
C ASN A 96 -15.33 -16.01 -1.36
N LYS A 97 -14.19 -15.40 -1.04
CA LYS A 97 -13.63 -14.23 -1.71
C LYS A 97 -12.38 -14.55 -2.52
N ALA A 98 -11.88 -15.79 -2.47
CA ALA A 98 -10.66 -16.20 -3.18
C ALA A 98 -10.73 -15.88 -4.68
N ALA A 99 -11.86 -16.17 -5.34
CA ALA A 99 -12.05 -15.87 -6.75
C ALA A 99 -11.98 -14.37 -7.10
N ARG A 100 -12.24 -13.47 -6.14
CA ARG A 100 -12.18 -12.01 -6.34
C ARG A 100 -10.79 -11.43 -6.11
N VAL A 101 -9.88 -12.21 -5.53
CA VAL A 101 -8.48 -11.81 -5.32
C VAL A 101 -7.65 -12.07 -6.58
N VAL A 102 -7.96 -13.16 -7.28
CA VAL A 102 -7.32 -13.52 -8.55
C VAL A 102 -7.54 -12.40 -9.58
N GLY A 103 -6.42 -11.84 -10.06
CA GLY A 103 -6.41 -10.76 -11.06
C GLY A 103 -6.57 -9.34 -10.49
N ALA A 104 -6.91 -9.19 -9.20
CA ALA A 104 -7.04 -7.88 -8.55
C ALA A 104 -5.82 -7.53 -7.68
N PHE A 105 -5.11 -8.51 -7.14
CA PHE A 105 -3.94 -8.32 -6.29
C PHE A 105 -2.70 -8.99 -6.89
N ASP A 106 -1.55 -8.34 -6.72
CA ASP A 106 -0.24 -8.86 -7.12
C ASP A 106 0.32 -9.86 -6.09
N ALA A 107 -0.08 -9.73 -4.82
CA ALA A 107 0.34 -10.60 -3.74
C ALA A 107 -0.77 -10.86 -2.72
N VAL A 108 -0.85 -12.10 -2.23
CA VAL A 108 -1.67 -12.49 -1.07
C VAL A 108 -0.73 -12.95 0.02
N GLN A 109 -0.59 -12.15 1.07
CA GLN A 109 0.37 -12.40 2.16
C GLN A 109 -0.26 -13.16 3.34
N SER A 110 -1.53 -13.55 3.21
CA SER A 110 -2.34 -14.14 4.28
C SER A 110 -2.82 -15.57 3.98
N VAL A 111 -2.19 -16.27 3.03
CA VAL A 111 -2.51 -17.67 2.73
C VAL A 111 -2.10 -18.54 3.91
N ASP A 112 -3.08 -19.10 4.62
CA ASP A 112 -2.89 -19.89 5.85
C ASP A 112 -3.34 -21.35 5.72
N SER A 113 -3.82 -21.77 4.54
CA SER A 113 -4.23 -23.15 4.27
C SER A 113 -4.01 -23.57 2.83
N LEU A 114 -3.76 -24.87 2.60
CA LEU A 114 -3.65 -25.46 1.26
C LEU A 114 -4.92 -25.29 0.42
N HIS A 115 -6.08 -25.15 1.06
CA HIS A 115 -7.34 -24.92 0.35
C HIS A 115 -7.41 -23.50 -0.26
N LEU A 116 -6.62 -22.56 0.24
CA LEU A 116 -6.55 -21.17 -0.26
C LEU A 116 -5.39 -20.93 -1.23
N ALA A 117 -4.51 -21.92 -1.44
CA ALA A 117 -3.31 -21.84 -2.27
C ALA A 117 -3.56 -22.23 -3.73
#